data_AF-A0A9D8NMH8-F1
#
_entry.id   AF-A0A9D8NMH8-F1
#
_cell.length_a   1.000
_cell.length_b   1.000
_cell.length_c   1.000
_cell.angle_alpha   90.00
_cell.angle_beta   90.00
_cell.angle_gamma   90.00
#
_symmetry.space_group_name_H-M   'P 1'
#
loop_
_entity.id
_entity.type
_entity.pdbx_description
1 polymer ?
#
loop_
_entity_poly.entity_id
_entity_poly.type
_entity_poly.pdbx_seq_one_letter_code
_entity_poly.pdbx_strand_id
1 'polypeptide(L)' 'MGHFLGKIIGLYEIALIIRIVLSWVPHNPYNQAIQFLYKITDPVLNPVRRYIPTFRGIDFSPMAVLFGLWFIKKFIINMF' A
#
# COMPACT_ATOMS: atom_id res chain seq x y z
N MET A 1 22.65 2.46 -6.54
CA MET A 1 21.31 2.85 -7.07
C MET A 1 20.18 2.08 -6.37
N GLY A 2 20.28 0.76 -6.18
CA GLY A 2 19.25 -0.07 -5.53
C GLY A 2 18.82 0.39 -4.13
N HIS A 3 19.74 0.89 -3.30
CA HIS A 3 19.40 1.43 -1.97
C HIS A 3 18.47 2.66 -2.01
N PHE A 4 18.59 3.52 -3.01
CA PHE A 4 17.71 4.69 -3.14
C PHE A 4 16.28 4.28 -3.52
N LEU A 5 16.15 3.39 -4.50
CA LEU A 5 14.87 2.81 -4.89
C LEU A 5 14.22 2.05 -3.72
N GLY A 6 15.00 1.32 -2.93
CA GLY A 6 14.53 0.65 -1.73
C GLY A 6 13.94 1.60 -0.69
N LYS A 7 14.47 2.82 -0.56
CA LYS A 7 13.92 3.86 0.34
C LYS A 7 12.57 4.39 -0.17
N ILE A 8 12.43 4.60 -1.47
CA ILE A 8 11.15 5.05 -2.07
C ILE A 8 10.07 3.98 -1.87
N ILE A 9 10.40 2.71 -2.12
CA ILE A 9 9.48 1.60 -1.86
C ILE A 9 9.10 1.57 -0.38
N GLY A 10 10.08 1.76 0.52
CA GLY A 10 9.82 1.88 1.96
C GLY A 10 8.82 2.98 2.33
N LEU A 11 8.90 4.14 1.68
CA LEU A 11 7.94 5.22 1.92
C LEU A 11 6.52 4.84 1.48
N TYR A 12 6.40 4.12 0.35
CA TYR A 12 5.12 3.63 -0.12
C TYR A 12 4.56 2.49 0.76
N GLU A 13 5.41 1.62 1.30
CA GLU A 13 5.03 0.60 2.29
C GLU A 13 4.37 1.26 3.52
N ILE A 14 4.88 2.40 3.99
CA ILE A 14 4.26 3.16 5.09
C ILE A 14 2.85 3.63 4.71
N ALA A 15 2.66 4.14 3.48
CA ALA A 15 1.34 4.54 3.01
C ALA A 15 0.35 3.36 3.01
N LEU A 16 0.78 2.17 2.60
CA LEU A 16 -0.04 0.96 2.64
C LEU A 16 -0.35 0.51 4.07
N ILE A 17 0.59 0.64 5.01
CA ILE A 17 0.35 0.37 6.43
C ILE A 17 -0.74 1.30 6.97
N ILE A 18 -0.69 2.59 6.64
CA ILE A 18 -1.74 3.55 7.01
C ILE A 18 -3.09 3.10 6.42
N ARG A 19 -3.12 2.62 5.17
CA ARG A 19 -4.35 2.08 4.54
C ARG A 19 -4.92 0.89 5.30
N ILE A 20 -4.08 0.00 5.83
CA ILE A 20 -4.54 -1.12 6.66
C ILE A 20 -5.22 -0.60 7.92
N VAL A 21 -4.58 0.34 8.64
CA VAL A 21 -5.15 0.93 9.85
C VAL A 21 -6.48 1.64 9.56
N LEU A 22 -6.54 2.45 8.50
CA LEU A 22 -7.76 3.15 8.09
C LEU A 22 -8.88 2.19 7.65
N SER A 23 -8.56 0.96 7.24
CA SER A 23 -9.58 -0.05 6.93
C SER A 23 -10.24 -0.65 8.18
N TRP A 24 -9.59 -0.55 9.35
CA TRP A 24 -10.12 -1.04 10.62
C TRP A 24 -10.74 0.06 11.48
N VAL A 25 -10.21 1.28 11.33
CA VAL A 25 -10.62 2.43 12.16
C VAL A 25 -11.49 3.37 11.33
N PRO A 26 -12.71 3.71 11.82
CA PRO A 26 -13.53 4.74 11.21
C PRO A 26 -12.77 6.06 11.10
N HIS A 27 -12.86 6.72 9.94
CA HIS A 27 -12.14 7.96 9.67
C HIS A 27 -12.98 8.87 8.78
N ASN A 28 -12.65 10.17 8.78
CA ASN A 28 -13.34 11.14 7.93
C ASN A 28 -12.78 11.10 6.49
N PRO A 29 -13.54 10.64 5.48
CA PRO A 29 -13.07 10.56 4.10
C PRO A 29 -12.82 11.92 3.44
N TYR A 30 -13.31 13.01 4.04
CA TYR A 30 -13.09 14.38 3.56
C TYR A 30 -11.77 14.99 4.02
N ASN A 31 -11.01 14.31 4.88
CA ASN A 31 -9.68 14.78 5.27
C ASN A 31 -8.72 14.76 4.06
N GLN A 32 -8.11 15.91 3.76
CA GLN A 32 -7.21 16.08 2.61
C GLN A 32 -6.03 15.08 2.62
N ALA A 33 -5.48 14.76 3.79
CA ALA A 33 -4.39 13.78 3.91
C ALA A 33 -4.85 12.37 3.55
N ILE A 34 -6.07 11.99 3.93
CA ILE A 34 -6.66 10.69 3.59
C ILE A 34 -6.99 10.62 2.10
N GLN A 35 -7.54 11.69 1.52
CA GLN A 35 -7.77 11.75 0.07
C GLN A 35 -6.46 11.66 -0.71
N PHE A 36 -5.40 12.33 -0.25
CA PHE A 36 -4.08 12.21 -0.86
C PHE A 36 -3.56 10.78 -0.79
N LEU A 37 -3.64 10.15 0.38
CA LEU A 37 -3.28 8.74 0.56
C LEU A 37 -4.04 7.84 -0.42
N TYR A 38 -5.33 8.08 -0.61
CA TYR A 38 -6.18 7.30 -1.50
C TYR A 38 -5.75 7.51 -2.96
N LYS A 39 -5.50 8.75 -3.37
CA LYS A 39 -5.00 9.06 -4.72
C LYS A 39 -3.69 8.35 -5.07
N ILE A 40 -2.77 8.21 -4.12
CA ILE A 40 -1.47 7.54 -4.38
C ILE A 40 -1.55 6.01 -4.26
N THR A 41 -2.46 5.47 -3.44
CA THR A 41 -2.54 4.02 -3.19
C THR A 41 -3.57 3.30 -4.06
N ASP A 42 -4.71 3.94 -4.37
CA ASP A 42 -5.80 3.33 -5.14
C ASP A 42 -5.44 2.88 -6.57
N PRO A 43 -4.56 3.55 -7.33
CA PRO A 43 -4.16 3.06 -8.65
C PRO A 43 -3.55 1.65 -8.62
N VAL A 44 -2.87 1.29 -7.52
CA VAL A 44 -2.28 -0.03 -7.32
C VAL A 44 -3.26 -0.97 -6.62
N LEU A 45 -4.02 -0.47 -5.63
CA LEU A 45 -4.95 -1.29 -4.86
C LEU A 45 -6.20 -1.69 -5.62
N ASN A 46 -6.75 -0.81 -6.48
CA ASN A 46 -7.99 -1.09 -7.23
C ASN A 46 -7.89 -2.32 -8.15
N PRO A 47 -6.81 -2.53 -8.92
CA PRO A 47 -6.60 -3.77 -9.64
C PRO A 47 -6.54 -4.99 -8.72
N VAL A 48 -5.84 -4.90 -7.58
CA VAL A 48 -5.68 -6.01 -6.63
C VAL A 48 -6.99 -6.37 -5.94
N ARG A 49 -7.83 -5.37 -5.61
CA ARG A 49 -9.17 -5.55 -5.06
C ARG A 49 -10.11 -6.36 -5.95
N ARG A 50 -9.84 -6.45 -7.26
CA ARG A 50 -10.60 -7.31 -8.18
C ARG A 50 -10.37 -8.80 -7.90
N TYR A 51 -9.20 -9.13 -7.34
CA TYR A 51 -8.81 -10.51 -7.00
C TYR A 51 -8.98 -10.82 -5.51
N ILE A 52 -8.81 -9.81 -4.66
CA ILE A 52 -8.92 -9.93 -3.21
C ILE A 52 -10.08 -9.04 -2.75
N PRO A 53 -11.29 -9.60 -2.58
CA PRO A 53 -12.45 -8.80 -2.18
C PRO A 53 -12.26 -8.25 -0.76
N THR A 54 -12.86 -7.10 -0.51
CA THR A 54 -12.97 -6.55 0.84
C THR A 54 -13.92 -7.43 1.66
N PHE A 55 -13.55 -7.75 2.90
CA PHE A 55 -14.37 -8.59 3.78
C PHE A 55 -14.83 -7.77 4.99
N ARG A 56 -16.15 -7.61 5.14
CA ARG A 56 -16.77 -6.84 6.24
C ARG A 56 -16.23 -5.41 6.41
N GLY A 57 -15.96 -4.73 5.29
CA GLY A 57 -15.40 -3.37 5.29
C GLY A 57 -13.89 -3.30 5.50
N ILE A 58 -13.22 -4.43 5.78
CA ILE A 58 -11.77 -4.53 5.89
C ILE A 58 -11.18 -4.78 4.51
N ASP A 59 -10.17 -3.98 4.18
CA ASP A 59 -9.46 -4.09 2.91
C ASP A 59 -8.14 -4.84 3.09
N PHE A 60 -8.07 -6.06 2.56
CA PHE A 60 -6.88 -6.91 2.58
C PHE A 60 -5.96 -6.69 1.38
N SER A 61 -6.39 -5.91 0.38
CA SER A 61 -5.56 -5.60 -0.79
C SER A 61 -4.23 -4.91 -0.44
N PRO A 62 -4.13 -4.00 0.56
CA PRO A 62 -2.86 -3.39 0.92
C PRO A 62 -1.86 -4.40 1.48
N MET A 63 -2.33 -5.43 2.20
CA MET A 63 -1.47 -6.50 2.71
C MET A 63 -0.84 -7.27 1.55
N ALA A 64 -1.63 -7.65 0.55
CA ALA A 64 -1.13 -8.36 -0.63
C ALA A 64 -0.09 -7.51 -1.41
N VAL A 65 -0.36 -6.21 -1.57
CA VAL A 65 0.61 -5.30 -2.21
C VAL A 65 1.87 -5.16 -1.38
N LEU A 66 1.79 -5.07 -0.04
CA LEU A 66 2.96 -5.06 0.84
C LEU A 66 3.84 -6.30 0.65
N PHE A 67 3.24 -7.50 0.59
CA PHE A 67 3.99 -8.73 0.33
C PHE A 67 4.68 -8.71 -1.04
N GLY A 68 3.99 -8.25 -2.09
CA GLY A 68 4.58 -8.11 -3.42
C GLY A 68 5.74 -7.11 -3.46
N LEU A 69 5.57 -5.95 -2.82
CA LEU A 69 6.62 -4.93 -2.73
C LEU A 69 7.83 -5.40 -1.93
N TRP A 70 7.63 -6.15 -0.84
CA TRP A 70 8.72 -6.72 -0.08
C TRP A 70 9.60 -7.64 -0.94
N PHE A 71 8.98 -8.49 -1.77
CA PHE A 71 9.69 -9.35 -2.70
C PHE A 71 10.46 -8.55 -3.76
N ILE A 72 9.80 -7.56 -4.38
CA ILE A 72 10.41 -6.68 -5.39
C ILE A 72 11.59 -5.91 -4.80
N LYS A 73 11.42 -5.35 -3.60
CA LYS A 73 12.45 -4.60 -2.87
C LYS A 73 13.65 -5.47 -2.54
N LYS A 74 13.42 -6.71 -2.06
CA LYS A 74 14.48 -7.68 -1.79
C LYS A 74 15.25 -8.03 -3.06
N PHE A 75 14.55 -8.27 -4.17
CA PHE A 75 15.18 -8.55 -5.45
C PHE A 75 16.04 -7.38 -5.94
N ILE A 76 15.51 -6.15 -5.91
CA ILE A 76 16.23 -4.93 -6.32
C ILE A 76 17.46 -4.68 -5.45
N ILE A 77 17.37 -4.85 -4.13
CA ILE A 77 18.50 -4.59 -3.23
C ILE A 77 19.58 -5.68 -3.36
N ASN A 78 19.21 -6.92 -3.66
CA ASN A 78 20.16 -8.03 -3.74
C ASN A 78 20.83 -8.16 -5.13
N MET A 79 20.20 -7.62 -6.18
CA MET A 79 20.72 -7.69 -7.56
C MET A 79 21.72 -6.55 -7.88
N PHE A 80 21.75 -5.48 -7.09
CA PHE A 80 22.60 -4.29 -7.29
C PHE A 80 23.47 -4.02 -6.06
#